data_AF-A0A538G243-F1
#
_entry.id   AF-A0A538G243-F1
#
_cell.length_a   1.000
_cell.length_b   1.000
_cell.length_c   1.000
_cell.angle_alpha   90.00
_cell.angle_beta   90.00
_cell.angle_gamma   90.00
#
_symmetry.space_group_name_H-M   'P 1'
#
loop_
_entity.id
_entity.type
_entity.pdbx_description
1 polymer ?
#
loop_
_entity_poly.entity_id
_entity_poly.type
_entity_poly.pdbx_seq_one_letter_code
_entity_poly.pdbx_strand_id
1 'polypeptide(L)'
;MKGRHYMHRFGLAAIALVALVAAVFVGGGSASTSASPKKGGQVVFGAEQEPPCLNGFLSGCNNTWTSWTVGTQYRGLYIQKPDFSFVPDLAQSAKIVKAKPMTIAVKIKKQAVWSDGVPVTYQDFKYVWQQEINPKNDVASRSGYDSIKTITPTSKDGKSFNVIFAKPFAPWKALSTGSPTSTTSG
;
A
#
# COMPACT_ATOMS: atom_id res chain seq x y z
N MET A 1 -31.69 -73.19 -58.69
CA MET A 1 -30.37 -73.20 -59.39
C MET A 1 -29.59 -72.00 -58.86
N LYS A 2 -28.48 -72.21 -58.14
CA LYS A 2 -27.08 -71.94 -58.60
C LYS A 2 -26.97 -70.57 -59.30
N GLY A 3 -26.18 -69.59 -58.86
CA GLY A 3 -25.03 -69.62 -57.97
C GLY A 3 -24.52 -68.21 -57.63
N ARG A 4 -23.38 -68.22 -56.95
CA ARG A 4 -22.74 -67.15 -56.16
C ARG A 4 -21.48 -66.66 -56.91
N HIS A 5 -20.99 -65.46 -56.54
CA HIS A 5 -19.64 -64.87 -56.79
C HIS A 5 -19.45 -64.15 -58.16
N TYR A 6 -18.72 -63.02 -58.31
CA TYR A 6 -17.54 -62.50 -57.59
C TYR A 6 -17.24 -61.01 -57.93
N MET A 7 -16.81 -60.23 -56.91
CA MET A 7 -15.77 -59.16 -56.86
C MET A 7 -15.74 -57.97 -57.86
N HIS A 8 -15.97 -56.74 -57.39
CA HIS A 8 -15.01 -55.73 -56.83
C HIS A 8 -14.08 -55.08 -57.84
N ARG A 9 -14.19 -53.74 -58.02
CA ARG A 9 -13.05 -52.80 -58.15
C ARG A 9 -13.44 -51.33 -57.87
N PHE A 10 -12.84 -50.80 -56.80
CA PHE A 10 -12.30 -49.45 -56.55
C PHE A 10 -13.17 -48.18 -56.68
N GLY A 11 -13.20 -47.40 -55.59
CA GLY A 11 -13.64 -45.98 -55.62
C GLY A 11 -13.77 -45.31 -54.25
N LEU A 12 -12.68 -45.25 -53.49
CA LEU A 12 -12.30 -44.29 -52.43
C LEU A 12 -13.36 -43.59 -51.54
N ALA A 13 -13.13 -43.75 -50.24
CA ALA A 13 -13.74 -43.05 -49.13
C ALA A 13 -13.58 -41.52 -49.16
N ALA A 14 -14.61 -40.81 -48.70
CA ALA A 14 -14.45 -39.55 -47.95
C ALA A 14 -15.66 -39.39 -47.01
N ILE A 15 -15.34 -39.33 -45.72
CA ILE A 15 -16.23 -39.36 -44.57
C ILE A 15 -16.81 -37.96 -44.30
N ALA A 16 -18.03 -37.98 -43.77
CA ALA A 16 -18.87 -36.89 -43.30
C ALA A 16 -18.18 -35.76 -42.53
N LEU A 17 -18.59 -34.51 -42.81
CA LEU A 17 -18.92 -33.44 -41.84
C LEU A 17 -19.25 -32.15 -42.61
N VAL A 18 -20.44 -31.58 -42.36
CA VAL A 18 -20.79 -30.14 -42.30
C VAL A 18 -22.29 -29.99 -42.56
N ALA A 19 -23.04 -29.90 -41.46
CA ALA A 19 -24.37 -29.30 -41.36
C ALA A 19 -24.44 -28.82 -39.88
N LEU A 20 -24.83 -27.62 -39.51
CA LEU A 20 -25.62 -26.60 -40.19
C LEU A 20 -25.39 -25.30 -39.39
N VAL A 21 -24.85 -24.25 -40.02
CA VAL A 21 -24.83 -22.89 -39.46
C VAL A 21 -26.13 -22.22 -39.87
N ALA A 22 -27.04 -22.00 -38.92
CA ALA A 22 -28.16 -21.09 -39.07
C ALA A 22 -28.22 -20.18 -37.84
N ALA A 23 -27.99 -18.90 -38.09
CA ALA A 23 -27.97 -17.83 -37.11
C ALA A 23 -29.36 -17.61 -36.50
N VAL A 24 -29.40 -17.42 -35.18
CA VAL A 24 -30.47 -16.69 -34.50
C VAL A 24 -29.83 -15.51 -33.78
N PHE A 25 -29.79 -14.36 -34.45
CA PHE A 25 -29.63 -13.06 -33.83
C PHE A 25 -31.01 -12.58 -33.39
N VAL A 26 -31.40 -12.80 -32.13
CA VAL A 26 -32.44 -12.01 -31.45
C VAL A 26 -32.08 -11.87 -29.97
N GLY A 27 -31.79 -10.63 -29.57
CA GLY A 27 -32.21 -10.02 -28.30
C GLY A 27 -31.95 -10.77 -27.00
N GLY A 28 -30.85 -10.45 -26.36
CA GLY A 28 -30.61 -10.77 -24.95
C GLY A 28 -29.34 -10.11 -24.49
N GLY A 29 -29.39 -8.79 -24.26
CA GLY A 29 -28.38 -8.11 -23.47
C GLY A 29 -28.32 -8.82 -22.12
N SER A 30 -27.40 -9.77 -21.98
CA SER A 30 -27.10 -10.37 -20.70
C SER A 30 -26.52 -9.24 -19.90
N ALA A 31 -27.36 -8.66 -19.03
CA ALA A 31 -26.87 -7.85 -17.94
C ALA A 31 -25.74 -8.65 -17.32
N SER A 32 -24.51 -8.13 -17.42
CA SER A 32 -23.38 -8.64 -16.67
C SER A 32 -23.87 -8.66 -15.23
N THR A 33 -24.24 -9.82 -14.71
CA THR A 33 -24.47 -9.97 -13.28
C THR A 33 -23.15 -9.59 -12.65
N SER A 34 -23.08 -8.37 -12.14
CA SER A 34 -21.95 -7.86 -11.38
C SER A 34 -21.77 -8.85 -10.24
N ALA A 35 -20.84 -9.79 -10.42
CA ALA A 35 -20.56 -10.78 -9.40
C ALA A 35 -20.20 -9.99 -8.15
N SER A 36 -20.96 -10.21 -7.07
CA SER A 36 -20.70 -9.52 -5.82
C SER A 36 -19.24 -9.80 -5.42
N PRO A 37 -18.43 -8.77 -5.10
CA PRO A 37 -17.04 -8.99 -4.73
C PRO A 37 -16.97 -10.01 -3.60
N LYS A 38 -16.28 -11.13 -3.81
CA LYS A 38 -16.04 -12.08 -2.73
C LYS A 38 -15.07 -11.42 -1.75
N LYS A 39 -15.43 -11.43 -0.46
CA LYS A 39 -14.55 -10.92 0.59
C LYS A 39 -13.37 -11.88 0.76
N GLY A 40 -12.17 -11.37 0.56
CA GLY A 40 -10.94 -12.18 0.54
C GLY A 40 -10.55 -12.61 -0.88
N GLY A 41 -9.30 -13.06 -1.03
CA GLY A 41 -8.72 -13.41 -2.32
C GLY A 41 -7.25 -13.03 -2.39
N GLN A 42 -6.61 -13.35 -3.51
CA GLN A 42 -5.23 -12.97 -3.79
C GLN A 42 -5.23 -11.97 -4.95
N VAL A 43 -4.51 -10.87 -4.76
CA VAL A 43 -4.13 -9.98 -5.86
C VAL A 43 -2.69 -10.30 -6.22
N VAL A 44 -2.45 -10.63 -7.48
CA VAL A 44 -1.10 -10.86 -8.03
C VAL A 44 -0.84 -9.75 -9.05
N PHE A 45 0.26 -9.05 -8.89
CA PHE A 45 0.73 -8.03 -9.83
C PHE A 45 2.14 -8.37 -10.29
N GLY A 46 2.49 -7.96 -11.52
CA GLY A 46 3.86 -8.04 -12.00
C GLY A 46 4.67 -6.87 -11.47
N ALA A 47 5.89 -7.14 -11.02
CA ALA A 47 6.89 -6.14 -10.66
C ALA A 47 8.15 -6.39 -11.49
N GLU A 48 8.74 -5.34 -12.09
CA GLU A 48 9.93 -5.50 -12.93
C GLU A 48 11.21 -5.77 -12.11
N GLN A 49 11.20 -5.46 -10.81
CA GLN A 49 12.29 -5.75 -9.89
C GLN A 49 11.75 -5.95 -8.46
N GLU A 50 12.48 -6.71 -7.65
CA GLU A 50 12.19 -6.82 -6.22
C GLU A 50 12.73 -5.60 -5.43
N PRO A 51 12.12 -5.26 -4.27
CA PRO A 51 12.71 -4.30 -3.35
C PRO A 51 14.09 -4.78 -2.87
N PRO A 52 15.15 -3.94 -2.91
CA PRO A 52 16.47 -4.31 -2.41
C PRO A 52 16.48 -4.49 -0.89
N CYS A 53 15.61 -3.76 -0.16
CA CYS A 53 15.29 -4.02 1.24
C CYS A 53 13.97 -3.36 1.62
N LEU A 54 13.44 -3.67 2.82
CA LEU A 54 12.12 -3.22 3.30
C LEU A 54 12.18 -2.01 4.25
N ASN A 55 13.27 -1.23 4.20
CA ASN A 55 13.38 0.02 4.94
C ASN A 55 13.52 1.19 3.95
N GLY A 56 12.37 1.80 3.60
CA GLY A 56 12.32 2.93 2.65
C GLY A 56 13.01 4.21 3.13
N PHE A 57 13.45 4.28 4.39
CA PHE A 57 14.24 5.40 4.89
C PHE A 57 15.71 5.36 4.45
N LEU A 58 16.23 4.18 4.10
CA LEU A 58 17.62 4.03 3.68
C LEU A 58 17.83 4.47 2.23
N SER A 59 18.92 5.18 1.96
CA SER A 59 19.24 5.67 0.60
C SER A 59 19.26 4.55 -0.43
N GLY A 60 19.90 3.42 -0.09
CA GLY A 60 19.99 2.25 -0.97
C GLY A 60 18.68 1.48 -1.17
N CYS A 61 17.63 1.78 -0.41
CA CYS A 61 16.34 1.09 -0.50
C CYS A 61 15.17 2.00 -0.87
N ASN A 62 15.40 3.30 -1.01
CA ASN A 62 14.37 4.27 -1.37
C ASN A 62 14.02 4.18 -2.86
N ASN A 63 13.23 3.16 -3.23
CA ASN A 63 12.69 2.99 -4.57
C ASN A 63 11.18 2.73 -4.56
N THR A 64 10.58 2.72 -5.75
CA THR A 64 9.13 2.53 -5.94
C THR A 64 8.64 1.22 -5.33
N TRP A 65 9.31 0.10 -5.59
CA TRP A 65 8.87 -1.21 -5.11
C TRP A 65 8.98 -1.36 -3.60
N THR A 66 10.02 -0.82 -2.97
CA THR A 66 10.09 -0.73 -1.50
C THR A 66 8.89 0.06 -0.99
N SER A 67 8.61 1.24 -1.57
CA SER A 67 7.52 2.11 -1.12
C SER A 67 6.15 1.45 -1.22
N TRP A 68 5.87 0.76 -2.33
CA TRP A 68 4.61 0.06 -2.54
C TRP A 68 4.50 -1.17 -1.65
N THR A 69 5.61 -1.90 -1.49
CA THR A 69 5.66 -3.13 -0.69
C THR A 69 5.53 -2.84 0.78
N VAL A 70 6.08 -1.75 1.31
CA VAL A 70 6.02 -1.42 2.75
C VAL A 70 4.92 -0.43 3.10
N GLY A 71 4.41 0.33 2.13
CA GLY A 71 3.37 1.34 2.33
C GLY A 71 2.02 0.74 2.76
N THR A 72 1.79 -0.56 2.54
CA THR A 72 0.59 -1.24 3.02
C THR A 72 0.69 -1.72 4.47
N GLN A 73 1.90 -1.77 5.03
CA GLN A 73 2.22 -2.37 6.34
C GLN A 73 2.62 -1.28 7.33
N TYR A 74 3.46 -0.34 6.92
CA TYR A 74 3.89 0.77 7.76
C TYR A 74 2.85 1.89 7.75
N ARG A 75 2.48 2.34 8.95
CA ARG A 75 1.48 3.37 9.18
C ARG A 75 2.11 4.55 9.88
N GLY A 76 1.66 5.75 9.52
CA GLY A 76 2.10 7.00 10.12
C GLY A 76 0.98 7.71 10.87
N LEU A 77 1.24 8.93 11.37
CA LEU A 77 0.18 9.76 11.95
C LEU A 77 -0.86 10.17 10.90
N TYR A 78 -0.44 10.32 9.65
CA TYR A 78 -1.29 10.74 8.52
C TYR A 78 -1.07 9.86 7.30
N ILE A 79 -2.10 9.82 6.44
CA ILE A 79 -1.98 9.37 5.05
C ILE A 79 -2.09 10.62 4.17
N GLN A 80 -1.20 10.74 3.19
CA GLN A 80 -1.31 11.75 2.15
C GLN A 80 -2.14 11.19 0.99
N LYS A 81 -3.19 11.92 0.62
CA LYS A 81 -4.06 11.59 -0.51
C LYS A 81 -3.49 12.13 -1.83
N PRO A 82 -4.02 11.68 -2.98
CA PRO A 82 -3.56 12.14 -4.30
C PRO A 82 -3.77 13.66 -4.53
N ASP A 83 -4.73 14.26 -3.83
CA ASP A 83 -4.98 15.70 -3.81
C ASP A 83 -4.05 16.48 -2.85
N PHE A 84 -3.00 15.81 -2.35
CA PHE A 84 -2.04 16.30 -1.35
C PHE A 84 -2.65 16.63 0.03
N SER A 85 -3.91 16.30 0.27
CA SER A 85 -4.52 16.45 1.60
C SER A 85 -4.03 15.38 2.56
N PHE A 86 -4.00 15.71 3.85
CA PHE A 86 -3.62 14.78 4.91
C PHE A 86 -4.84 14.32 5.69
N VAL A 87 -5.07 13.02 5.72
CA VAL A 87 -6.11 12.41 6.58
C VAL A 87 -5.49 11.71 7.78
N PRO A 88 -6.04 11.86 8.99
CA PRO A 88 -5.52 11.20 10.19
C PRO A 88 -5.56 9.68 10.06
N ASP A 89 -4.46 9.05 10.46
CA ASP A 89 -4.32 7.60 10.52
C ASP A 89 -4.04 7.14 11.94
N LEU A 90 -2.77 6.96 12.36
CA LEU A 90 -2.48 6.65 13.77
C LEU A 90 -2.83 7.82 14.70
N ALA A 91 -2.88 9.05 14.18
CA ALA A 91 -3.26 10.22 14.97
C ALA A 91 -4.75 10.17 15.37
N GLN A 92 -5.00 10.28 16.68
CA GLN A 92 -6.28 10.78 17.19
C GLN A 92 -6.34 12.31 17.06
N SER A 93 -5.22 12.99 17.31
CA SER A 93 -5.07 14.42 17.05
C SER A 93 -3.59 14.79 16.92
N ALA A 94 -3.23 15.72 16.04
CA ALA A 94 -1.96 16.43 16.14
C ALA A 94 -2.15 17.89 15.73
N LYS A 95 -1.66 18.83 16.56
CA LYS A 95 -1.84 20.27 16.35
C LYS A 95 -0.63 21.07 16.85
N ILE A 96 -0.36 22.19 16.19
CA ILE A 96 0.58 23.19 16.69
C ILE A 96 -0.04 23.79 17.95
N VAL A 97 0.64 23.67 19.09
CA VAL A 97 0.22 24.25 20.38
C VAL A 97 1.07 25.44 20.80
N LYS A 98 2.23 25.63 20.15
CA LYS A 98 3.13 26.76 20.39
C LYS A 98 3.86 27.09 19.10
N ALA A 99 4.03 28.37 18.80
CA ALA A 99 4.75 28.83 17.61
C ALA A 99 6.27 28.95 17.80
N LYS A 100 6.73 29.34 19.01
CA LYS A 100 8.16 29.58 19.31
C LYS A 100 8.56 29.01 20.69
N PRO A 101 9.37 27.93 20.77
CA PRO A 101 9.70 27.02 19.67
C PRO A 101 8.42 26.35 19.13
N MET A 102 8.40 26.05 17.84
CA MET A 102 7.28 25.34 17.21
C MET A 102 7.10 23.99 17.91
N THR A 103 5.91 23.77 18.47
CA THR A 103 5.60 22.56 19.25
C THR A 103 4.32 21.93 18.73
N ILE A 104 4.39 20.66 18.34
CA ILE A 104 3.24 19.86 17.95
C ILE A 104 2.85 18.97 19.11
N ALA A 105 1.63 19.10 19.60
CA ALA A 105 1.06 18.14 20.54
C ALA A 105 0.39 17.01 19.74
N VAL A 106 0.85 15.78 19.95
CA VAL A 106 0.36 14.57 19.28
C VAL A 106 -0.36 13.68 20.29
N LYS A 107 -1.47 13.10 19.85
CA LYS A 107 -2.19 12.02 20.53
C LYS A 107 -2.44 10.91 19.53
N ILE A 108 -1.92 9.72 19.81
CA ILE A 108 -2.12 8.51 19.03
C ILE A 108 -3.45 7.86 19.46
N LYS A 109 -4.14 7.21 18.52
CA LYS A 109 -5.28 6.32 18.81
C LYS A 109 -4.89 5.29 19.89
N LYS A 110 -5.75 5.09 20.90
CA LYS A 110 -5.48 4.17 22.01
C LYS A 110 -5.25 2.74 21.53
N GLN A 111 -6.01 2.32 20.53
CA GLN A 111 -5.95 0.99 19.91
C GLN A 111 -4.78 0.79 18.94
N ALA A 112 -3.92 1.80 18.73
CA ALA A 112 -2.76 1.65 17.87
C ALA A 112 -1.76 0.66 18.50
N VAL A 113 -1.61 -0.49 17.87
CA VAL A 113 -0.69 -1.56 18.24
C VAL A 113 0.06 -2.02 16.99
N TRP A 114 1.29 -2.47 17.18
CA TRP A 114 2.02 -3.22 16.18
C TRP A 114 1.36 -4.58 15.94
N SER A 115 1.75 -5.27 14.87
CA SER A 115 1.17 -6.56 14.49
C SER A 115 1.40 -7.66 15.53
N ASP A 116 2.42 -7.52 16.37
CA ASP A 116 2.73 -8.39 17.52
C ASP A 116 1.93 -8.03 18.80
N GLY A 117 1.07 -7.00 18.73
CA GLY A 117 0.26 -6.52 19.84
C GLY A 117 0.96 -5.49 20.74
N VAL A 118 2.24 -5.17 20.51
CA VAL A 118 2.95 -4.15 21.29
C VAL A 118 2.31 -2.77 21.02
N PRO A 119 1.96 -1.98 22.05
CA PRO A 119 1.40 -0.65 21.84
C PRO A 119 2.34 0.28 21.09
N VAL A 120 1.83 0.97 20.06
CA VAL A 120 2.57 2.08 19.42
C VAL A 120 2.60 3.28 20.37
N THR A 121 3.77 3.83 20.65
CA THR A 121 3.98 4.93 21.59
C THR A 121 4.90 6.00 21.02
N TYR A 122 5.11 7.09 21.75
CA TYR A 122 6.09 8.11 21.40
C TYR A 122 7.52 7.58 21.20
N GLN A 123 7.86 6.42 21.78
CA GLN A 123 9.19 5.83 21.63
C GLN A 123 9.46 5.41 20.20
N ASP A 124 8.45 4.93 19.47
CA ASP A 124 8.59 4.56 18.05
C ASP A 124 8.92 5.79 17.19
N PHE A 125 8.21 6.90 17.43
CA PHE A 125 8.47 8.18 16.77
C PHE A 125 9.85 8.75 17.12
N LYS A 126 10.24 8.63 18.40
CA LYS A 126 11.57 9.04 18.86
C LYS A 126 12.67 8.20 18.23
N TYR A 127 12.46 6.89 18.12
CA TYR A 127 13.40 5.98 17.48
C TYR A 127 13.62 6.35 16.02
N VAL A 128 12.54 6.52 15.22
CA VAL A 128 12.65 6.92 13.81
C VAL A 128 13.40 8.25 13.69
N TRP A 129 13.02 9.26 14.47
CA TRP A 129 13.73 10.55 14.47
C TRP A 129 15.23 10.38 14.76
N GLN A 130 15.60 9.58 15.75
CA GLN A 130 17.00 9.31 16.10
C GLN A 130 17.75 8.57 15.00
N GLN A 131 17.11 7.62 14.31
CA GLN A 131 17.74 6.91 13.19
C GLN A 131 17.97 7.83 11.99
N GLU A 132 17.03 8.73 11.71
CA GLU A 132 17.12 9.72 10.62
C GLU A 132 18.27 10.70 10.82
N ILE A 133 18.39 11.26 12.03
CA ILE A 133 19.44 12.26 12.31
C ILE A 133 20.81 11.63 12.61
N ASN A 134 20.90 10.31 12.73
CA ASN A 134 22.17 9.65 13.01
C ASN A 134 23.13 9.79 11.81
N PRO A 135 24.32 10.41 11.98
CA PRO A 135 25.27 10.58 10.88
C PRO A 135 25.87 9.24 10.39
N LYS A 136 25.76 8.17 11.18
CA LYS A 136 26.24 6.83 10.79
C LYS A 136 25.26 6.08 9.88
N ASN A 137 24.01 6.56 9.77
CA ASN A 137 23.00 5.92 8.93
C ASN A 137 22.97 6.59 7.55
N ASP A 138 23.00 5.78 6.50
CA ASP A 138 22.79 6.27 5.14
C ASP A 138 21.29 6.34 4.84
N VAL A 139 20.69 7.49 5.13
CA VAL A 139 19.26 7.76 4.94
C VAL A 139 19.00 8.65 3.73
N ALA A 140 17.90 8.39 3.05
CA ALA A 140 17.54 9.05 1.81
C ALA A 140 17.32 10.57 1.97
N SER A 141 16.82 11.00 3.13
CA SER A 141 16.64 12.41 3.44
C SER A 141 16.50 12.65 4.94
N ARG A 142 17.29 13.59 5.47
CA ARG A 142 17.18 14.06 6.86
C ARG A 142 16.22 15.25 7.03
N SER A 143 15.69 15.75 5.92
CA SER A 143 14.97 17.03 5.88
C SER A 143 13.77 17.02 6.82
N GLY A 144 13.74 17.98 7.73
CA GLY A 144 12.68 18.17 8.72
C GLY A 144 12.87 17.33 9.99
N TYR A 145 13.44 16.12 9.92
CA TYR A 145 13.91 15.40 11.12
C TYR A 145 15.08 16.13 11.79
N ASP A 146 15.96 16.73 11.00
CA ASP A 146 17.05 17.62 11.44
C ASP A 146 16.57 18.91 12.14
N SER A 147 15.30 19.25 11.96
CA SER A 147 14.66 20.43 12.54
C SER A 147 14.00 20.12 13.90
N ILE A 148 13.87 18.84 14.27
CA ILE A 148 13.34 18.40 15.56
C ILE A 148 14.43 18.53 16.63
N LYS A 149 14.10 19.21 17.73
CA LYS A 149 14.95 19.32 18.92
C LYS A 149 14.77 18.12 19.84
N THR A 150 13.53 17.73 20.11
CA THR A 150 13.22 16.61 21.01
C THR A 150 11.77 16.13 20.85
N ILE A 151 11.54 14.89 21.26
CA ILE A 151 10.22 14.26 21.38
C ILE A 151 10.04 13.82 22.83
N THR A 152 9.04 14.36 23.52
CA THR A 152 8.82 14.14 24.95
C THR A 152 7.40 13.65 25.26
N PRO A 153 7.24 12.64 26.12
CA PRO A 153 5.92 12.16 26.49
C PRO A 153 5.18 13.19 27.34
N THR A 154 3.87 13.26 27.17
CA THR A 154 2.94 14.05 28.01
C THR A 154 1.93 13.17 28.75
N SER A 155 2.09 11.85 28.63
CA SER A 155 1.25 10.82 29.25
C SER A 155 2.11 9.63 29.65
N LYS A 156 1.71 8.91 30.71
CA LYS A 156 2.44 7.75 31.23
C LYS A 156 2.42 6.55 30.28
N ASP A 157 1.34 6.41 29.51
CA ASP A 157 1.15 5.33 28.52
C ASP A 157 1.87 5.60 27.19
N GLY A 158 2.50 6.77 27.04
CA GLY A 158 3.21 7.17 25.83
C GLY A 158 2.31 7.44 24.62
N LYS A 159 0.98 7.48 24.78
CA LYS A 159 0.03 7.77 23.68
C LYS A 159 -0.10 9.24 23.36
N SER A 160 0.33 10.11 24.26
CA SER A 160 0.40 11.56 24.08
C SER A 160 1.83 12.04 24.28
N PHE A 161 2.30 12.89 23.37
CA PHE A 161 3.66 13.43 23.38
C PHE A 161 3.75 14.76 22.61
N ASN A 162 4.83 15.49 22.83
CA ASN A 162 5.15 16.72 22.12
C ASN A 162 6.35 16.49 21.20
N VAL A 163 6.25 16.97 19.96
CA VAL A 163 7.39 17.14 19.04
C VAL A 163 7.79 18.60 19.07
N ILE A 164 8.98 18.89 19.57
CA ILE A 164 9.49 20.24 19.73
C ILE A 164 10.56 20.47 18.68
N PHE A 165 10.38 21.50 17.85
CA PHE A 165 11.29 21.85 16.77
C PHE A 165 12.30 22.93 17.20
N ALA A 166 13.55 22.77 16.79
CA ALA A 166 14.59 23.80 16.92
C ALA A 166 14.40 24.93 15.90
N LYS A 167 13.88 24.60 14.72
CA LYS A 167 13.57 25.53 13.63
C LYS A 167 12.14 25.24 13.12
N PRO A 168 11.31 26.26 12.83
CA PRO A 168 9.98 26.02 12.27
C PRO A 168 10.05 25.19 10.99
N PHE A 169 9.17 24.20 10.86
CA PHE A 169 9.09 23.33 9.68
C PHE A 169 7.63 23.19 9.24
N ALA A 170 7.26 23.92 8.19
CA ALA A 170 5.87 23.98 7.72
C ALA A 170 5.29 22.61 7.29
N PRO A 171 6.01 21.74 6.55
CA PRO A 171 5.46 20.45 6.13
C PRO A 171 5.58 19.35 7.20
N TRP A 172 5.41 19.69 8.48
CA TRP A 172 5.55 18.76 9.61
C TRP A 172 4.66 17.51 9.53
N LYS A 173 3.49 17.59 8.85
CA LYS A 173 2.62 16.41 8.66
C LYS A 173 3.28 15.36 7.77
N ALA A 174 4.07 15.78 6.77
CA ALA A 174 4.76 14.89 5.85
C ALA A 174 5.86 14.06 6.53
N LEU A 175 6.41 14.52 7.66
CA LEU A 175 7.37 13.72 8.45
C LEU A 175 6.74 12.45 9.04
N SER A 176 5.42 12.41 9.08
CA SER A 176 4.68 11.36 9.77
C SER A 176 3.74 10.62 8.84
N THR A 177 3.92 10.74 7.53
CA THR A 177 3.32 9.81 6.58
C THR A 177 4.13 8.52 6.62
N GLY A 178 3.48 7.39 6.94
CA GLY A 178 4.03 6.10 6.52
C GLY A 178 4.23 6.17 5.01
N SER A 179 5.32 5.57 4.50
CA SER A 179 5.81 5.66 3.12
C SER A 179 4.79 6.15 2.07
N PRO A 180 5.14 7.14 1.22
CA PRO A 180 4.15 7.96 0.52
C PRO A 180 3.54 7.27 -0.70
N THR A 181 2.78 6.18 -0.53
CA THR A 181 1.93 5.66 -1.62
C THR A 181 0.76 4.84 -1.07
N SER A 182 -0.39 5.48 -0.91
CA SER A 182 -1.68 4.81 -1.08
C SER A 182 -2.60 5.69 -1.93
N THR A 183 -2.30 5.77 -3.23
CA THR A 183 -3.25 6.15 -4.27
C THR A 183 -4.27 5.01 -4.39
N THR A 184 -5.27 4.98 -3.52
CA THR A 184 -6.50 4.22 -3.81
C THR A 184 -7.48 5.20 -4.42
N SER A 185 -7.40 5.39 -5.74
CA SER A 185 -8.54 5.86 -6.52
C SER A 185 -9.59 4.76 -6.48
N GLY A 186 -10.72 5.03 -5.80
CA GLY A 186 -11.95 4.26 -5.99
C GLY A 186 -12.61 4.61 -7.33
#